data_AF-A0A8J9ZKJ8-F1
#
_entry.id   AF-A0A8J9ZKJ8-F1
#
_cell.length_a   1.000
_cell.length_b   1.000
_cell.length_c   1.000
_cell.angle_alpha   90.00
_cell.angle_beta   90.00
_cell.angle_gamma   90.00
#
_symmetry.space_group_name_H-M   'P 1'
#
loop_
_entity.id
_entity.type
_entity.pdbx_description
1 polymer ?
#
loop_
_entity_poly.entity_id
_entity_poly.type
_entity_poly.pdbx_seq_one_letter_code
_entity_poly.pdbx_strand_id
1 'polypeptide(L)'
;MAVKGETVTGGPGAPLHLNCYCTVVKDQSPLQVKSLIELTAEEQETLSSSRTRVPLRFVAVIDESGSMASTIGNESLIYKMKIFARVMVRKMKAEDMLGIVGFDSDARVLLPITQMDKEGKKAAMQSIESLSAKTVTNLCEGILTGVKLFDVAEEGAQYRNGMVVFTDGIANEGITDADGIVSAFNSTIQQTFGSNFCLPISTLTIGDYKPDLLFEISQRLGSDAFFWINDMNTFETDMMIPFFLRETSLVSDVHVTLHALNGATFDVTKMATDRMVAQTQQSDTSPVEYYIHDISADMAKHVPCYITINAKEKKMQNTPIMEVHVTYRDYNNAPRELRLTITFINVTLAELRKKFKQQTKSQDNTLIAYMDSNVPMAITEVTRAETAIAKIAQEEWRTTTVNTINKAAYYFDLDEIIMSKNAIQETTDYIVQRKTEVNTVVTGKPAVLMCDRADSMIEALGHCLTVIGAGGSEGWQTMKTMSSSLANESPATGKIFPGEARPFAPPAMEAELENYQKIVDQQKQQLKQKPPPKPKTFKDRHVAVSEKLSKAAQEKIKELIIEHGGKPVPFVKRKAAYNMLVCSRAEFNDKSVKVRDALENQIPIVSEEYIHESIKQEKMLDFRDYRLI
;
A
#
# COMPACT_ATOMS: atom_id res chain seq x y z
N MET A 1 -17.72 30.55 -15.37
CA MET A 1 -16.39 31.16 -15.44
C MET A 1 -15.52 30.31 -16.37
N ALA A 2 -14.69 30.90 -17.22
CA ALA A 2 -13.76 30.15 -18.07
C ALA A 2 -12.43 30.91 -18.09
N VAL A 3 -11.38 30.29 -17.57
CA VAL A 3 -10.02 30.85 -17.52
C VAL A 3 -9.27 30.44 -18.79
N LYS A 4 -8.71 31.40 -19.52
CA LYS A 4 -7.78 31.13 -20.62
C LYS A 4 -6.41 30.75 -20.05
N GLY A 5 -5.95 29.55 -20.42
CA GLY A 5 -4.59 29.06 -20.20
C GLY A 5 -3.78 29.10 -21.49
N GLU A 6 -2.52 29.52 -21.43
CA GLU A 6 -1.53 29.23 -22.48
C GLU A 6 -0.65 28.09 -22.02
N THR A 7 -0.68 26.97 -22.74
CA THR A 7 0.10 25.77 -22.45
C THR A 7 1.34 25.75 -23.32
N VAL A 8 2.50 25.60 -22.71
CA VAL A 8 3.65 24.99 -23.39
C VAL A 8 3.56 23.50 -23.05
N THR A 9 2.99 22.71 -23.97
CA THR A 9 2.89 21.27 -23.77
C THR A 9 4.31 20.69 -23.76
N GLY A 10 4.63 19.88 -22.75
CA GLY A 10 5.68 18.89 -22.88
C GLY A 10 5.35 18.11 -24.16
N GLY A 11 6.29 18.01 -25.09
CA GLY A 11 6.01 17.66 -26.50
C GLY A 11 5.16 16.39 -26.74
N PRO A 12 4.84 16.07 -28.00
CA PRO A 12 3.99 14.93 -28.36
C PRO A 12 4.40 13.64 -27.61
N GLY A 13 3.49 13.03 -26.86
CA GLY A 13 3.73 11.80 -26.08
C GLY A 13 4.16 11.97 -24.62
N ALA A 14 4.02 13.17 -24.04
CA ALA A 14 4.25 13.39 -22.61
C ALA A 14 3.23 12.61 -21.74
N PRO A 15 3.66 11.95 -20.65
CA PRO A 15 2.80 11.10 -19.82
C PRO A 15 1.96 11.88 -18.79
N LEU A 16 2.23 13.17 -18.56
CA LEU A 16 1.55 13.98 -17.56
C LEU A 16 0.75 15.10 -18.20
N HIS A 17 -0.53 15.14 -17.88
CA HIS A 17 -1.48 16.15 -18.33
C HIS A 17 -1.82 17.09 -17.17
N LEU A 18 -1.76 18.39 -17.45
CA LEU A 18 -2.10 19.45 -16.51
C LEU A 18 -3.43 20.07 -16.93
N ASN A 19 -4.44 19.95 -16.08
CA ASN A 19 -5.75 20.60 -16.22
C ASN A 19 -5.96 21.63 -15.11
N CYS A 20 -6.74 22.68 -15.41
CA CYS A 20 -7.08 23.71 -14.43
C CYS A 20 -8.56 24.08 -14.53
N TYR A 21 -9.30 23.85 -13.46
CA TYR A 21 -10.72 24.15 -13.35
C TYR A 21 -10.93 25.33 -12.40
N CYS A 22 -11.70 26.34 -12.79
CA CYS A 22 -11.88 27.53 -11.95
C CYS A 22 -13.34 28.01 -11.86
N THR A 23 -13.73 28.53 -10.70
CA THR A 23 -15.03 29.21 -10.46
C THR A 23 -14.88 30.49 -9.64
N VAL A 24 -15.68 31.53 -9.94
CA VAL A 24 -15.83 32.69 -9.03
C VAL A 24 -16.83 32.29 -7.94
N VAL A 25 -16.42 32.45 -6.68
CA VAL A 25 -17.30 32.27 -5.51
C VAL A 25 -17.91 33.62 -5.09
N LYS A 26 -17.14 34.70 -5.24
CA LYS A 26 -17.57 36.07 -4.96
C LYS A 26 -17.02 37.02 -6.02
N ASP A 27 -17.90 37.74 -6.71
CA ASP A 27 -17.59 38.68 -7.80
C ASP A 27 -17.46 40.13 -7.32
N GLN A 28 -17.74 40.39 -6.04
CA GLN A 28 -17.52 41.68 -5.39
C GLN A 28 -16.19 41.71 -4.65
N SER A 29 -15.48 42.83 -4.72
CA SER A 29 -14.21 43.00 -4.02
C SER A 29 -14.34 42.78 -2.50
N PRO A 30 -13.45 42.00 -1.86
CA PRO A 30 -12.40 41.19 -2.50
C PRO A 30 -13.00 40.01 -3.27
N LEU A 31 -12.60 39.86 -4.54
CA LEU A 31 -13.03 38.76 -5.40
C LEU A 31 -12.48 37.46 -4.82
N GLN A 32 -13.28 36.40 -4.90
CA GLN A 32 -12.87 35.06 -4.47
C GLN A 32 -13.01 34.09 -5.62
N VAL A 33 -11.91 33.41 -5.94
CA VAL A 33 -11.82 32.40 -6.99
C VAL A 33 -11.38 31.08 -6.38
N LYS A 34 -12.12 30.01 -6.66
CA LYS A 34 -11.66 28.63 -6.42
C LYS A 34 -11.07 28.11 -7.73
N SER A 35 -9.88 27.55 -7.65
CA SER A 35 -9.21 26.86 -8.74
C SER A 35 -8.83 25.45 -8.30
N LEU A 36 -8.81 24.50 -9.22
CA LEU A 36 -8.42 23.13 -8.99
C LEU A 36 -7.45 22.74 -10.09
N ILE A 37 -6.20 22.49 -9.70
CA ILE A 37 -5.19 21.93 -10.59
C ILE A 37 -5.32 20.41 -10.51
N GLU A 38 -5.44 19.76 -11.66
CA GLU A 38 -5.49 18.31 -11.79
C GLU A 38 -4.29 17.87 -12.65
N LEU A 39 -3.50 16.96 -12.09
CA LEU A 39 -2.36 16.32 -12.74
C LEU A 39 -2.72 14.86 -13.02
N THR A 40 -2.94 14.51 -14.28
CA THR A 40 -3.33 13.16 -14.68
C THR A 40 -2.18 12.50 -15.41
N ALA A 41 -1.75 11.33 -14.93
CA ALA A 41 -0.74 10.53 -15.59
C ALA A 41 -1.43 9.52 -16.52
N GLU A 42 -1.41 9.75 -17.84
CA GLU A 42 -2.12 8.88 -18.79
C GLU A 42 -1.13 8.02 -19.60
N GLU A 43 -1.43 6.73 -19.74
CA GLU A 43 -0.67 5.86 -20.62
C GLU A 43 -1.24 5.92 -22.05
N GLN A 44 -0.42 6.31 -23.02
CA GLN A 44 -0.86 6.31 -24.42
C GLN A 44 -0.86 4.89 -25.00
N GLU A 45 -2.03 4.43 -25.48
CA GLU A 45 -2.24 3.09 -26.07
C GLU A 45 -1.25 2.73 -27.18
N THR A 46 -0.80 3.71 -27.97
CA THR A 46 0.16 3.50 -29.06
C THR A 46 1.57 3.20 -28.56
N LEU A 47 1.91 3.62 -27.34
CA LEU A 47 3.21 3.39 -26.69
C LEU A 47 3.21 2.16 -25.78
N SER A 48 2.07 1.76 -25.21
CA SER A 48 1.97 0.68 -24.20
C SER A 48 2.45 -0.69 -24.70
N SER A 49 2.18 -1.03 -25.98
CA SER A 49 2.53 -2.35 -26.55
C SER A 49 4.04 -2.59 -26.78
N SER A 50 4.87 -1.54 -26.74
CA SER A 50 6.33 -1.62 -27.00
C SER A 50 7.20 -1.06 -25.88
N ARG A 51 6.59 -0.56 -24.80
CA ARG A 51 7.29 0.17 -23.76
C ARG A 51 7.89 -0.76 -22.71
N THR A 52 9.18 -0.60 -22.46
CA THR A 52 9.85 -1.19 -21.29
C THR A 52 9.74 -0.18 -20.15
N ARG A 53 9.20 -0.60 -19.00
CA ARG A 53 9.11 0.28 -17.82
C ARG A 53 10.50 0.61 -17.27
N VAL A 54 10.62 1.74 -16.54
CA VAL A 54 11.82 2.02 -15.73
C VAL A 54 12.04 0.84 -14.77
N PRO A 55 13.27 0.32 -14.65
CA PRO A 55 13.58 -0.68 -13.64
C PRO A 55 13.31 -0.14 -12.23
N LEU A 56 12.79 -0.99 -11.35
CA LEU A 56 12.52 -0.64 -9.96
C LEU A 56 13.80 -0.80 -9.14
N ARG A 57 14.06 0.13 -8.23
CA ARG A 57 14.99 -0.05 -7.13
C ARG A 57 14.21 0.05 -5.84
N PHE A 58 13.96 -1.10 -5.24
CA PHE A 58 12.99 -1.23 -4.16
C PHE A 58 13.68 -1.71 -2.89
N VAL A 59 13.30 -1.15 -1.74
CA VAL A 59 13.80 -1.58 -0.43
C VAL A 59 12.65 -2.00 0.45
N ALA A 60 12.69 -3.25 0.93
CA ALA A 60 11.76 -3.75 1.93
C ALA A 60 12.40 -3.64 3.32
N VAL A 61 11.80 -2.82 4.18
CA VAL A 61 12.16 -2.66 5.58
C VAL A 61 11.15 -3.47 6.40
N ILE A 62 11.60 -4.58 6.98
CA ILE A 62 10.75 -5.61 7.58
C ILE A 62 10.99 -5.66 9.09
N ASP A 63 9.93 -5.48 9.86
CA ASP A 63 9.97 -5.66 11.30
C ASP A 63 10.20 -7.13 11.65
N GLU A 64 11.08 -7.34 12.61
CA GLU A 64 11.45 -8.61 13.19
C GLU A 64 11.27 -8.60 14.71
N SER A 65 10.51 -7.66 15.25
CA SER A 65 10.16 -7.59 16.66
C SER A 65 9.43 -8.85 17.15
N GLY A 66 9.33 -9.00 18.48
CA GLY A 66 8.70 -10.18 19.09
C GLY A 66 7.22 -10.33 18.73
N SER A 67 6.51 -9.25 18.44
CA SER A 67 5.10 -9.28 18.01
C SER A 67 4.92 -10.01 16.68
N MET A 68 5.93 -9.98 15.80
CA MET A 68 5.89 -10.69 14.52
C MET A 68 5.87 -12.22 14.66
N ALA A 69 6.12 -12.76 15.86
CA ALA A 69 5.90 -14.17 16.19
C ALA A 69 4.41 -14.52 16.41
N SER A 70 3.57 -13.51 16.63
CA SER A 70 2.13 -13.68 16.82
C SER A 70 1.46 -14.25 15.57
N THR A 71 0.35 -14.94 15.76
CA THR A 71 -0.35 -15.68 14.71
C THR A 71 -1.62 -14.99 14.29
N ILE A 72 -1.83 -14.87 12.97
CA ILE A 72 -3.14 -14.53 12.41
C ILE A 72 -3.69 -15.77 11.71
N GLY A 73 -4.80 -16.28 12.22
CA GLY A 73 -5.30 -17.60 11.85
C GLY A 73 -4.32 -18.70 12.31
N ASN A 74 -3.77 -19.46 11.36
CA ASN A 74 -2.89 -20.60 11.64
C ASN A 74 -1.41 -20.32 11.33
N GLU A 75 -1.06 -19.10 10.94
CA GLU A 75 0.28 -18.74 10.46
C GLU A 75 0.81 -17.53 11.24
N SER A 76 2.12 -17.46 11.47
CA SER A 76 2.74 -16.28 12.10
C SER A 76 2.84 -15.10 11.14
N LEU A 77 2.83 -13.89 11.68
CA LEU A 77 3.02 -12.65 10.91
C LEU A 77 4.34 -12.64 10.13
N ILE A 78 5.42 -13.10 10.76
CA ILE A 78 6.72 -13.22 10.07
C ILE A 78 6.66 -14.23 8.91
N TYR A 79 5.89 -15.31 9.02
CA TYR A 79 5.72 -16.28 7.93
C TYR A 79 4.94 -15.68 6.77
N LYS A 80 3.87 -14.94 7.08
CA LYS A 80 3.12 -14.14 6.09
C LYS A 80 4.00 -13.13 5.37
N MET A 81 4.86 -12.43 6.11
CA MET A 81 5.83 -11.49 5.56
C MET A 81 6.81 -12.17 4.61
N LYS A 82 7.32 -13.36 4.97
CA LYS A 82 8.16 -14.17 4.07
C LYS A 82 7.41 -14.54 2.79
N ILE A 83 6.14 -14.93 2.85
CA ILE A 83 5.34 -15.24 1.65
C ILE A 83 5.30 -14.02 0.72
N PHE A 84 4.95 -12.86 1.27
CA PHE A 84 4.93 -11.61 0.53
C PHE A 84 6.29 -11.30 -0.13
N ALA A 85 7.37 -11.31 0.65
CA ALA A 85 8.70 -11.00 0.13
C ALA A 85 9.13 -11.97 -0.99
N ARG A 86 8.81 -13.27 -0.86
CA ARG A 86 9.09 -14.27 -1.92
C ARG A 86 8.30 -13.95 -3.19
N VAL A 87 7.06 -13.50 -3.07
CA VAL A 87 6.22 -13.15 -4.21
C VAL A 87 6.77 -11.93 -4.91
N MET A 88 7.11 -10.88 -4.17
CA MET A 88 7.72 -9.67 -4.69
C MET A 88 8.99 -10.01 -5.50
N VAL A 89 9.90 -10.81 -4.94
CA VAL A 89 11.11 -11.29 -5.64
C VAL A 89 10.78 -12.05 -6.93
N ARG A 90 9.73 -12.87 -6.95
CA ARG A 90 9.32 -13.60 -8.17
C ARG A 90 8.83 -12.64 -9.26
N LYS A 91 8.05 -11.61 -8.89
CA LYS A 91 7.46 -10.63 -9.81
C LYS A 91 8.48 -9.64 -10.39
N MET A 92 9.52 -9.27 -9.62
CA MET A 92 10.57 -8.38 -10.10
C MET A 92 11.25 -8.92 -11.38
N LYS A 93 11.61 -8.02 -12.30
CA LYS A 93 12.32 -8.33 -13.54
C LYS A 93 13.84 -8.39 -13.30
N ALA A 94 14.59 -8.89 -14.29
CA ALA A 94 16.03 -9.07 -14.15
C ALA A 94 16.79 -7.75 -14.02
N GLU A 95 16.25 -6.67 -14.56
CA GLU A 95 16.76 -5.31 -14.48
C GLU A 95 16.40 -4.59 -13.18
N ASP A 96 15.46 -5.11 -12.38
CA ASP A 96 15.10 -4.52 -11.10
C ASP A 96 16.15 -4.80 -10.03
N MET A 97 16.13 -3.99 -8.98
CA MET A 97 17.05 -4.01 -7.85
C MET A 97 16.26 -4.13 -6.55
N LEU A 98 16.65 -5.04 -5.65
CA LEU A 98 16.03 -5.22 -4.34
C LEU A 98 17.05 -5.09 -3.21
N GLY A 99 16.70 -4.33 -2.18
CA GLY A 99 17.34 -4.38 -0.86
C GLY A 99 16.36 -4.88 0.20
N ILE A 100 16.88 -5.57 1.22
CA ILE A 100 16.09 -6.05 2.36
C ILE A 100 16.79 -5.64 3.65
N VAL A 101 16.07 -4.90 4.49
CA VAL A 101 16.46 -4.55 5.85
C VAL A 101 15.53 -5.29 6.80
N GLY A 102 16.10 -6.02 7.75
CA GLY A 102 15.37 -6.54 8.91
C GLY A 102 15.70 -5.67 10.12
N PHE A 103 14.73 -5.34 10.97
CA PHE A 103 15.00 -4.52 12.14
C PHE A 103 14.30 -5.05 13.41
N ASP A 104 14.98 -4.88 14.54
CA ASP A 104 14.47 -5.12 15.89
C ASP A 104 14.94 -3.98 16.82
N SER A 105 15.83 -4.21 17.80
CA SER A 105 16.58 -3.14 18.50
C SER A 105 17.53 -2.41 17.56
N ASP A 106 18.12 -3.16 16.61
CA ASP A 106 19.04 -2.66 15.62
C ASP A 106 18.51 -2.98 14.21
N ALA A 107 18.93 -2.21 13.21
CA ALA A 107 18.64 -2.52 11.82
C ALA A 107 19.81 -3.28 11.19
N ARG A 108 19.50 -4.31 10.40
CA ARG A 108 20.48 -5.09 9.67
C ARG A 108 20.12 -5.22 8.20
N VAL A 109 21.12 -5.04 7.35
CA VAL A 109 21.02 -5.30 5.92
C VAL A 109 21.05 -6.82 5.70
N LEU A 110 19.89 -7.41 5.40
CA LEU A 110 19.76 -8.83 5.07
C LEU A 110 20.11 -9.10 3.61
N LEU A 111 19.86 -8.12 2.74
CA LEU A 111 20.23 -8.12 1.34
C LEU A 111 20.63 -6.68 0.96
N PRO A 112 21.90 -6.41 0.59
CA PRO A 112 22.24 -5.13 -0.02
C PRO A 112 21.50 -4.96 -1.34
N ILE A 113 21.47 -3.76 -1.92
CA ILE A 113 20.89 -3.57 -3.26
C ILE A 113 21.48 -4.59 -4.24
N THR A 114 20.62 -5.49 -4.73
CA THR A 114 21.00 -6.64 -5.54
C THR A 114 20.10 -6.69 -6.77
N GLN A 115 20.69 -6.91 -7.94
CA GLN A 115 19.95 -7.07 -9.18
C GLN A 115 19.13 -8.36 -9.16
N MET A 116 17.85 -8.30 -9.53
CA MET A 116 16.90 -9.42 -9.48
C MET A 116 17.01 -10.35 -10.70
N ASP A 117 18.24 -10.61 -11.14
CA ASP A 117 18.56 -11.68 -12.06
C ASP A 117 18.40 -13.06 -11.38
N LYS A 118 18.79 -14.14 -12.07
CA LYS A 118 18.64 -15.49 -11.55
C LYS A 118 19.38 -15.71 -10.21
N GLU A 119 20.59 -15.20 -10.07
CA GLU A 119 21.39 -15.40 -8.86
C GLU A 119 20.95 -14.43 -7.75
N GLY A 120 20.63 -13.18 -8.09
CA GLY A 120 20.11 -12.22 -7.12
C GLY A 120 18.74 -12.61 -6.57
N LYS A 121 17.85 -13.18 -7.38
CA LYS A 121 16.59 -13.78 -6.87
C LYS A 121 16.86 -14.93 -5.90
N LYS A 122 17.87 -15.76 -6.17
CA LYS A 122 18.26 -16.85 -5.27
C LYS A 122 18.83 -16.32 -3.95
N ALA A 123 19.69 -15.30 -4.00
CA ALA A 123 20.22 -14.63 -2.82
C ALA A 123 19.09 -13.99 -1.98
N ALA A 124 18.17 -13.26 -2.64
CA ALA A 124 17.02 -12.66 -1.98
C ALA A 124 16.14 -13.72 -1.28
N MET A 125 15.87 -14.85 -1.93
CA MET A 125 15.14 -15.96 -1.31
C MET A 125 15.84 -16.48 -0.05
N GLN A 126 17.17 -16.63 -0.08
CA GLN A 126 17.95 -17.06 1.09
C GLN A 126 17.88 -16.02 2.24
N SER A 127 18.02 -14.73 1.93
CA SER A 127 17.88 -13.65 2.90
C SER A 127 16.48 -13.64 3.53
N ILE A 128 15.43 -13.86 2.74
CA ILE A 128 14.05 -13.96 3.23
C ILE A 128 13.88 -15.14 4.19
N GLU A 129 14.48 -16.30 3.92
CA GLU A 129 14.39 -17.44 4.83
C GLU A 129 15.05 -17.16 6.19
N SER A 130 16.04 -16.27 6.25
CA SER A 130 16.73 -15.88 7.48
C SER A 130 15.92 -14.95 8.40
N LEU A 131 14.80 -14.38 7.92
CA LEU A 131 13.93 -13.54 8.75
C LEU A 131 13.39 -14.33 9.95
N SER A 132 13.39 -13.73 11.13
CA SER A 132 12.92 -14.37 12.35
C SER A 132 12.44 -13.31 13.34
N ALA A 133 11.38 -13.61 14.09
CA ALA A 133 10.96 -12.72 15.19
C ALA A 133 11.98 -12.73 16.34
N LYS A 134 12.19 -11.55 16.93
CA LYS A 134 13.21 -11.20 17.90
C LYS A 134 12.60 -10.34 19.03
N THR A 135 13.22 -9.23 19.44
CA THR A 135 12.92 -8.57 20.71
C THR A 135 12.04 -7.33 20.55
N VAL A 136 12.62 -6.18 20.22
CA VAL A 136 11.99 -4.84 20.26
C VAL A 136 11.88 -4.23 18.86
N THR A 137 11.35 -3.00 18.77
CA THR A 137 10.98 -2.33 17.50
C THR A 137 11.60 -0.93 17.43
N ASN A 138 12.75 -0.81 16.75
CA ASN A 138 13.44 0.45 16.44
C ASN A 138 13.16 0.84 14.98
N LEU A 139 11.95 1.36 14.78
CA LEU A 139 11.43 1.73 13.46
C LEU A 139 12.31 2.77 12.75
N CYS A 140 12.81 3.76 13.50
CA CYS A 140 13.64 4.83 12.95
C CYS A 140 14.93 4.26 12.35
N GLU A 141 15.67 3.42 13.10
CA GLU A 141 16.92 2.81 12.61
C GLU A 141 16.66 1.94 11.37
N GLY A 142 15.54 1.20 11.34
CA GLY A 142 15.10 0.42 10.18
C GLY A 142 14.89 1.29 8.93
N ILE A 143 14.14 2.38 9.05
CA ILE A 143 13.89 3.34 7.98
C ILE A 143 15.19 3.97 7.49
N LEU A 144 16.03 4.49 8.38
CA LEU A 144 17.27 5.17 8.03
C LEU A 144 18.30 4.22 7.38
N THR A 145 18.35 2.97 7.84
CA THR A 145 19.17 1.92 7.21
C THR A 145 18.65 1.59 5.81
N GLY A 146 17.33 1.54 5.63
CA GLY A 146 16.71 1.40 4.31
C GLY A 146 17.06 2.55 3.36
N VAL A 147 17.03 3.79 3.83
CA VAL A 147 17.47 4.98 3.06
C VAL A 147 18.92 4.85 2.60
N LYS A 148 19.82 4.46 3.48
CA LYS A 148 21.25 4.32 3.18
C LYS A 148 21.54 3.25 2.12
N LEU A 149 20.67 2.26 1.93
CA LEU A 149 20.85 1.27 0.86
C LEU A 149 20.77 1.88 -0.54
N PHE A 150 20.12 3.03 -0.70
CA PHE A 150 20.06 3.71 -1.99
C PHE A 150 21.38 4.43 -2.35
N ASP A 151 22.33 4.53 -1.42
CA ASP A 151 23.68 5.08 -1.61
C ASP A 151 24.59 4.08 -2.32
N VAL A 152 24.23 3.80 -3.57
CA VAL A 152 25.00 2.96 -4.49
C VAL A 152 25.43 3.79 -5.69
N ALA A 153 26.71 3.76 -5.99
CA ALA A 153 27.30 4.43 -7.14
C ALA A 153 27.03 3.62 -8.41
N GLU A 154 25.88 3.82 -9.04
CA GLU A 154 25.61 3.34 -10.39
C GLU A 154 25.47 4.51 -11.35
N GLU A 155 26.56 4.85 -12.04
CA GLU A 155 26.57 5.92 -13.03
C GLU A 155 25.70 5.53 -14.24
N GLY A 156 24.71 6.38 -14.54
CA GLY A 156 23.95 6.34 -15.80
C GLY A 156 22.69 5.46 -15.81
N ALA A 157 22.49 4.58 -14.82
CA ALA A 157 21.25 3.81 -14.70
C ALA A 157 20.18 4.59 -13.94
N GLN A 158 18.97 4.66 -14.49
CA GLN A 158 17.84 5.37 -13.89
C GLN A 158 16.83 4.36 -13.36
N TYR A 159 16.58 4.44 -12.06
CA TYR A 159 15.67 3.55 -11.35
C TYR A 159 14.50 4.33 -10.79
N ARG A 160 13.35 3.67 -10.73
CA ARG A 160 12.27 4.12 -9.88
C ARG A 160 12.48 3.61 -8.47
N ASN A 161 12.77 4.54 -7.56
CA ASN A 161 12.97 4.21 -6.16
C ASN A 161 11.63 3.99 -5.45
N GLY A 162 11.62 3.08 -4.49
CA GLY A 162 10.52 2.94 -3.55
C GLY A 162 10.97 2.20 -2.31
N MET A 163 10.50 2.64 -1.16
CA MET A 163 10.71 1.94 0.10
C MET A 163 9.38 1.54 0.67
N VAL A 164 9.31 0.32 1.18
CA VAL A 164 8.14 -0.18 1.88
C VAL A 164 8.54 -0.59 3.28
N VAL A 165 7.77 -0.14 4.26
CA VAL A 165 8.00 -0.42 5.68
C VAL A 165 6.87 -1.30 6.18
N PHE A 166 7.22 -2.48 6.68
CA PHE A 166 6.29 -3.44 7.24
C PHE A 166 6.52 -3.58 8.74
N THR A 167 5.50 -3.31 9.55
CA THR A 167 5.59 -3.46 11.00
C THR A 167 4.21 -3.74 11.61
N ASP A 168 4.18 -4.64 12.59
CA ASP A 168 3.01 -4.90 13.43
C ASP A 168 3.10 -4.19 14.80
N GLY A 169 4.15 -3.39 15.00
CA GLY A 169 4.58 -2.92 16.31
C GLY A 169 4.58 -1.41 16.51
N ILE A 170 4.56 -1.02 17.79
CA ILE A 170 4.80 0.34 18.27
C ILE A 170 6.31 0.57 18.27
N ALA A 171 6.78 1.70 17.73
CA ALA A 171 8.18 2.09 17.88
C ALA A 171 8.46 2.32 19.37
N ASN A 172 9.30 1.47 19.96
CA ASN A 172 9.56 1.46 21.40
C ASN A 172 11.02 1.82 21.74
N GLU A 173 11.85 2.04 20.72
CA GLU A 173 13.27 2.38 20.84
C GLU A 173 13.67 3.39 19.76
N GLY A 174 14.68 4.22 20.07
CA GLY A 174 15.14 5.29 19.19
C GLY A 174 14.18 6.48 19.19
N ILE A 175 13.95 7.05 18.00
CA ILE A 175 12.95 8.09 17.79
C ILE A 175 11.60 7.40 17.57
N THR A 176 10.60 7.73 18.40
CA THR A 176 9.31 7.04 18.45
C THR A 176 8.12 7.93 18.07
N ASP A 177 8.37 9.16 17.66
CA ASP A 177 7.37 10.10 17.17
C ASP A 177 7.56 10.40 15.67
N ALA A 178 6.48 10.75 14.99
CA ALA A 178 6.49 10.93 13.54
C ALA A 178 7.33 12.14 13.12
N ASP A 179 7.28 13.23 13.88
CA ASP A 179 8.05 14.45 13.60
C ASP A 179 9.55 14.18 13.59
N GLY A 180 10.05 13.48 14.60
CA GLY A 180 11.45 13.10 14.70
C GLY A 180 11.87 12.15 13.57
N ILE A 181 11.06 11.13 13.25
CA ILE A 181 11.38 10.19 12.16
C ILE A 181 11.39 10.91 10.80
N VAL A 182 10.39 11.75 10.53
CA VAL A 182 10.30 12.55 9.30
C VAL A 182 11.51 13.49 9.18
N SER A 183 11.89 14.16 10.27
CA SER A 183 13.06 15.03 10.30
C SER A 183 14.36 14.27 10.03
N ALA A 184 14.55 13.11 10.67
CA ALA A 184 15.73 12.27 10.49
C ALA A 184 15.81 11.69 9.07
N PHE A 185 14.68 11.26 8.50
CA PHE A 185 14.58 10.78 7.12
C PHE A 185 15.00 11.88 6.14
N ASN A 186 14.35 13.05 6.20
CA ASN A 186 14.64 14.17 5.31
C ASN A 186 16.09 14.65 5.43
N SER A 187 16.61 14.70 6.66
CA SER A 187 18.02 15.07 6.92
C SER A 187 18.97 14.06 6.29
N THR A 188 18.68 12.75 6.42
CA THR A 188 19.52 11.68 5.84
C THR A 188 19.48 11.71 4.32
N ILE A 189 18.30 11.91 3.72
CA ILE A 189 18.15 12.06 2.27
C ILE A 189 18.98 13.25 1.77
N GLN A 190 18.82 14.41 2.41
CA GLN A 190 19.53 15.64 2.03
C GLN A 190 21.05 15.51 2.18
N GLN A 191 21.53 14.84 3.23
CA GLN A 191 22.96 14.64 3.49
C GLN A 191 23.59 13.62 2.53
N THR A 192 22.87 12.56 2.19
CA THR A 192 23.39 11.43 1.41
C THR A 192 23.26 11.67 -0.09
N PHE A 193 22.10 12.18 -0.53
CA PHE A 193 21.75 12.27 -1.95
C PHE A 193 21.54 13.71 -2.45
N GLY A 194 21.52 14.69 -1.54
CA GLY A 194 21.18 16.08 -1.87
C GLY A 194 19.67 16.30 -2.09
N SER A 195 19.32 17.40 -2.74
CA SER A 195 17.92 17.86 -2.89
C SER A 195 17.14 17.17 -4.01
N ASN A 196 17.79 16.39 -4.88
CA ASN A 196 17.20 15.90 -6.13
C ASN A 196 16.91 14.39 -6.11
N PHE A 197 16.72 13.82 -4.92
CA PHE A 197 16.51 12.39 -4.73
C PHE A 197 15.08 12.09 -4.27
N CYS A 198 14.27 11.59 -5.20
CA CYS A 198 12.92 11.13 -4.90
C CYS A 198 12.98 9.70 -4.31
N LEU A 199 12.61 9.58 -3.03
CA LEU A 199 12.38 8.30 -2.35
C LEU A 199 11.04 8.31 -1.62
N PRO A 200 10.00 7.76 -2.26
CA PRO A 200 8.72 7.60 -1.60
C PRO A 200 8.72 6.41 -0.62
N ILE A 201 8.03 6.59 0.50
CA ILE A 201 7.76 5.53 1.48
C ILE A 201 6.29 5.11 1.43
N SER A 202 6.04 3.81 1.45
CA SER A 202 4.73 3.23 1.76
C SER A 202 4.82 2.45 3.07
N THR A 203 3.92 2.69 4.01
CA THR A 203 3.88 1.96 5.29
C THR A 203 2.73 0.97 5.29
N LEU A 204 3.00 -0.29 5.66
CA LEU A 204 1.99 -1.30 5.92
C LEU A 204 2.04 -1.76 7.36
N THR A 205 0.86 -2.01 7.89
CA THR A 205 0.66 -2.56 9.22
C THR A 205 -0.34 -3.71 9.20
N ILE A 206 -0.31 -4.51 10.25
CA ILE A 206 -1.18 -5.66 10.46
C ILE A 206 -1.62 -5.71 11.92
N GLY A 207 -2.85 -6.16 12.17
CA GLY A 207 -3.38 -6.40 13.51
C GLY A 207 -4.15 -5.21 14.09
N ASP A 208 -4.48 -5.31 15.38
CA ASP A 208 -5.57 -4.53 15.97
C ASP A 208 -5.09 -3.25 16.70
N TYR A 209 -3.79 -2.93 16.63
CA TYR A 209 -3.22 -1.74 17.27
C TYR A 209 -3.48 -0.47 16.45
N LYS A 210 -3.31 0.71 17.07
CA LYS A 210 -3.47 2.04 16.44
C LYS A 210 -2.13 2.58 15.96
N PRO A 211 -1.82 2.46 14.66
CA PRO A 211 -0.54 2.85 14.04
C PRO A 211 -0.44 4.34 13.70
N ASP A 212 -0.74 5.25 14.64
CA ASP A 212 -0.68 6.72 14.41
C ASP A 212 0.64 7.14 13.74
N LEU A 213 1.73 6.62 14.28
CA LEU A 213 3.08 6.87 13.79
C LEU A 213 3.25 6.51 12.30
N LEU A 214 2.81 5.33 11.88
CA LEU A 214 2.96 4.89 10.49
C LEU A 214 2.01 5.63 9.55
N PHE A 215 0.79 5.91 10.01
CA PHE A 215 -0.14 6.74 9.27
C PHE A 215 0.47 8.11 8.96
N GLU A 216 1.04 8.78 9.96
CA GLU A 216 1.67 10.10 9.79
C GLU A 216 2.92 10.05 8.90
N ILE A 217 3.77 9.03 9.07
CA ILE A 217 4.92 8.79 8.18
C ILE A 217 4.44 8.63 6.73
N SER A 218 3.39 7.82 6.50
CA SER A 218 2.84 7.60 5.15
C SER A 218 2.31 8.90 4.53
N GLN A 219 1.62 9.75 5.29
CA GLN A 219 1.10 11.01 4.78
C GLN A 219 2.22 11.98 4.38
N ARG A 220 3.31 12.02 5.15
CA ARG A 220 4.34 13.05 5.03
C ARG A 220 5.53 12.66 4.15
N LEU A 221 5.81 11.36 4.01
CA LEU A 221 6.96 10.84 3.23
C LEU A 221 6.54 9.99 2.02
N GLY A 222 5.24 9.82 1.79
CA GLY A 222 4.70 9.00 0.72
C GLY A 222 3.94 9.80 -0.35
N SER A 223 3.32 9.08 -1.28
CA SER A 223 2.32 9.63 -2.21
C SER A 223 1.10 8.71 -2.38
N ASP A 224 1.09 7.61 -1.62
CA ASP A 224 0.07 6.58 -1.58
C ASP A 224 -0.67 6.63 -0.24
N ALA A 225 -1.71 5.81 -0.11
CA ALA A 225 -2.42 5.62 1.14
C ALA A 225 -1.55 4.95 2.21
N PHE A 226 -1.98 5.12 3.45
CA PHE A 226 -1.66 4.23 4.55
C PHE A 226 -2.37 2.88 4.35
N PHE A 227 -1.67 1.76 4.55
CA PHE A 227 -2.21 0.43 4.32
C PHE A 227 -2.32 -0.38 5.63
N TRP A 228 -3.54 -0.65 6.07
CA TRP A 228 -3.82 -1.55 7.19
C TRP A 228 -4.41 -2.87 6.68
N ILE A 229 -3.66 -3.96 6.79
CA ILE A 229 -4.08 -5.26 6.27
C ILE A 229 -4.90 -5.99 7.34
N ASN A 230 -6.20 -6.12 7.10
CA ASN A 230 -7.15 -6.76 8.03
C ASN A 230 -7.97 -7.91 7.41
N ASP A 231 -8.00 -8.06 6.09
CA ASP A 231 -8.74 -9.14 5.42
C ASP A 231 -7.82 -10.31 5.08
N MET A 232 -8.04 -11.45 5.72
CA MET A 232 -7.25 -12.67 5.52
C MET A 232 -7.44 -13.34 4.15
N ASN A 233 -8.47 -12.96 3.39
CA ASN A 233 -8.71 -13.51 2.06
C ASN A 233 -7.86 -12.83 1.00
N THR A 234 -7.72 -11.50 1.11
CA THR A 234 -6.95 -10.63 0.20
C THR A 234 -5.60 -10.23 0.79
N PHE A 235 -5.22 -10.80 1.93
CA PHE A 235 -4.00 -10.45 2.65
C PHE A 235 -2.77 -10.37 1.74
N GLU A 236 -2.51 -11.42 0.96
CA GLU A 236 -1.32 -11.46 0.11
C GLU A 236 -1.38 -10.44 -1.03
N THR A 237 -2.56 -10.17 -1.61
CA THR A 237 -2.73 -9.16 -2.68
C THR A 237 -2.63 -7.74 -2.14
N ASP A 238 -3.21 -7.48 -0.97
CA ASP A 238 -3.22 -6.15 -0.36
C ASP A 238 -1.81 -5.69 -0.01
N MET A 239 -0.95 -6.62 0.42
CA MET A 239 0.46 -6.34 0.67
C MET A 239 1.24 -5.93 -0.59
N MET A 240 0.79 -6.35 -1.79
CA MET A 240 1.44 -6.04 -3.06
C MET A 240 1.03 -4.68 -3.64
N ILE A 241 -0.01 -4.03 -3.10
CA ILE A 241 -0.50 -2.74 -3.61
C ILE A 241 0.62 -1.69 -3.73
N PRO A 242 1.46 -1.43 -2.70
CA PRO A 242 2.53 -0.43 -2.81
C PRO A 242 3.54 -0.76 -3.91
N PHE A 243 3.88 -2.03 -4.09
CA PHE A 243 4.79 -2.48 -5.13
C PHE A 243 4.21 -2.16 -6.52
N PHE A 244 2.94 -2.47 -6.75
CA PHE A 244 2.30 -2.22 -8.04
C PHE A 244 2.08 -0.73 -8.32
N LEU A 245 1.82 0.10 -7.30
CA LEU A 245 1.76 1.55 -7.47
C LEU A 245 3.09 2.10 -8.01
N ARG A 246 4.23 1.61 -7.50
CA ARG A 246 5.56 1.97 -8.04
C ARG A 246 5.79 1.38 -9.43
N GLU A 247 5.43 0.13 -9.64
CA GLU A 247 5.59 -0.52 -10.95
C GLU A 247 4.84 0.23 -12.06
N THR A 248 3.62 0.69 -11.75
CA THR A 248 2.72 1.37 -12.69
C THR A 248 2.89 2.90 -12.73
N SER A 249 3.82 3.47 -11.94
CA SER A 249 4.15 4.89 -12.03
C SER A 249 4.51 5.32 -13.47
N LEU A 250 4.03 6.46 -13.92
CA LEU A 250 4.43 7.02 -15.23
C LEU A 250 5.32 8.24 -15.07
N VAL A 251 5.16 8.96 -13.95
CA VAL A 251 5.95 10.14 -13.61
C VAL A 251 6.35 10.12 -12.15
N SER A 252 7.47 10.76 -11.86
CA SER A 252 8.03 10.92 -10.52
C SER A 252 8.62 12.31 -10.32
N ASP A 253 8.96 12.66 -9.08
CA ASP A 253 9.66 13.89 -8.75
C ASP A 253 8.87 15.14 -9.16
N VAL A 254 7.56 15.13 -8.89
CA VAL A 254 6.61 16.13 -9.36
C VAL A 254 6.55 17.29 -8.38
N HIS A 255 7.08 18.44 -8.80
CA HIS A 255 6.98 19.70 -8.09
C HIS A 255 5.96 20.61 -8.77
N VAL A 256 5.02 21.15 -8.00
CA VAL A 256 4.03 22.14 -8.46
C VAL A 256 4.29 23.45 -7.75
N THR A 257 4.63 24.49 -8.49
CA THR A 257 4.82 25.85 -7.98
C THR A 257 3.71 26.75 -8.49
N LEU A 258 3.02 27.41 -7.57
CA LEU A 258 1.93 28.33 -7.83
C LEU A 258 2.37 29.76 -7.53
N HIS A 259 2.33 30.64 -8.51
CA HIS A 259 2.62 32.06 -8.34
C HIS A 259 1.35 32.89 -8.46
N ALA A 260 1.04 33.69 -7.43
CA ALA A 260 -0.05 34.66 -7.53
C ALA A 260 0.41 35.88 -8.35
N LEU A 261 -0.44 36.35 -9.28
CA LEU A 261 -0.11 37.44 -10.20
C LEU A 261 -1.06 38.64 -10.02
N ASN A 262 -0.59 39.83 -10.39
CA ASN A 262 -1.41 41.04 -10.54
C ASN A 262 -2.30 41.39 -9.33
N GLY A 263 -1.77 41.22 -8.11
CA GLY A 263 -2.47 41.55 -6.86
C GLY A 263 -3.46 40.49 -6.38
N ALA A 264 -3.43 39.29 -6.97
CA ALA A 264 -4.00 38.09 -6.37
C ALA A 264 -3.16 37.62 -5.18
N THR A 265 -3.80 36.93 -4.24
CA THR A 265 -3.17 36.26 -3.10
C THR A 265 -3.79 34.88 -2.89
N PHE A 266 -3.05 33.99 -2.21
CA PHE A 266 -3.54 32.66 -1.85
C PHE A 266 -4.01 32.61 -0.39
N ASP A 267 -5.10 31.89 -0.13
CA ASP A 267 -5.52 31.50 1.22
C ASP A 267 -4.78 30.21 1.60
N VAL A 268 -3.53 30.36 2.03
CA VAL A 268 -2.60 29.24 2.31
C VAL A 268 -3.18 28.28 3.35
N THR A 269 -3.92 28.79 4.33
CA THR A 269 -4.58 27.97 5.37
C THR A 269 -5.56 26.96 4.78
N LYS A 270 -6.32 27.34 3.74
CA LYS A 270 -7.23 26.41 3.04
C LYS A 270 -6.53 25.51 2.05
N MET A 271 -5.32 25.86 1.66
CA MET A 271 -4.48 25.15 0.69
C MET A 271 -3.51 24.17 1.35
N ALA A 272 -3.37 24.22 2.68
CA ALA A 272 -2.48 23.39 3.45
C ALA A 272 -2.85 21.90 3.35
N THR A 273 -1.86 21.08 3.01
CA THR A 273 -1.93 19.62 2.96
C THR A 273 -0.54 19.06 3.29
N ASP A 274 -0.44 17.76 3.59
CA ASP A 274 0.86 17.11 3.85
C ASP A 274 1.83 17.13 2.65
N ARG A 275 1.31 17.41 1.45
CA ARG A 275 2.09 17.56 0.21
C ARG A 275 2.64 18.96 0.00
N MET A 276 2.17 19.95 0.77
CA MET A 276 2.64 21.33 0.64
C MET A 276 4.06 21.42 1.24
N VAL A 277 4.99 21.97 0.47
CA VAL A 277 6.38 22.14 0.91
C VAL A 277 6.42 23.23 1.98
N ALA A 278 6.92 22.90 3.17
CA ALA A 278 7.04 23.85 4.26
C ALA A 278 8.06 24.95 3.93
N GLN A 279 7.65 26.22 3.99
CA GLN A 279 8.52 27.38 3.78
C GLN A 279 8.70 28.15 5.10
N THR A 280 9.92 28.61 5.37
CA THR A 280 10.31 29.31 6.61
C THR A 280 9.79 30.75 6.70
N GLN A 281 9.37 31.36 5.58
CA GLN A 281 8.74 32.68 5.53
C GLN A 281 7.66 32.69 4.43
N GLN A 282 6.40 32.47 4.81
CA GLN A 282 5.26 32.55 3.89
C GLN A 282 4.58 33.92 4.03
N SER A 283 4.57 34.69 2.95
CA SER A 283 3.60 35.77 2.74
C SER A 283 2.49 35.30 1.79
N ASP A 284 1.33 35.96 1.81
CA ASP A 284 0.20 35.67 0.92
C ASP A 284 0.52 35.84 -0.59
N THR A 285 1.69 36.38 -0.92
CA THR A 285 2.21 36.57 -2.29
C THR A 285 3.38 35.64 -2.62
N SER A 286 3.84 34.85 -1.65
CA SER A 286 4.95 33.90 -1.84
C SER A 286 4.47 32.74 -2.71
N PRO A 287 5.36 32.12 -3.52
CA PRO A 287 4.99 30.94 -4.27
C PRO A 287 4.55 29.83 -3.33
N VAL A 288 3.42 29.18 -3.64
CA VAL A 288 2.98 27.98 -2.91
C VAL A 288 3.47 26.76 -3.66
N GLU A 289 4.15 25.87 -2.95
CA GLU A 289 4.82 24.71 -3.55
C GLU A 289 4.23 23.41 -3.00
N TYR A 290 4.03 22.45 -3.90
CA TYR A 290 3.63 21.08 -3.57
C TYR A 290 4.62 20.09 -4.15
N TYR A 291 4.82 18.99 -3.45
CA TYR A 291 5.66 17.88 -3.88
C TYR A 291 4.87 16.57 -3.86
N ILE A 292 4.96 15.84 -4.97
CA ILE A 292 4.36 14.52 -5.17
C ILE A 292 5.48 13.62 -5.70
N HIS A 293 5.75 12.54 -4.98
CA HIS A 293 6.86 11.65 -5.31
C HIS A 293 6.64 10.98 -6.66
N ASP A 294 5.42 10.55 -6.95
CA ASP A 294 5.02 9.94 -8.21
C ASP A 294 3.50 9.87 -8.42
N ILE A 295 3.13 9.54 -9.66
CA ILE A 295 1.75 9.33 -10.09
C ILE A 295 1.70 8.09 -10.99
N SER A 296 0.89 7.11 -10.60
CA SER A 296 0.62 5.88 -11.36
C SER A 296 -0.27 6.08 -12.57
N ALA A 297 -0.15 5.15 -13.52
CA ALA A 297 -0.94 5.15 -14.74
C ALA A 297 -2.42 5.32 -14.44
N ASP A 298 -3.05 6.20 -15.21
CA ASP A 298 -4.45 6.60 -15.16
C ASP A 298 -4.89 7.25 -13.83
N MET A 299 -3.95 7.54 -12.92
CA MET A 299 -4.26 8.28 -11.69
C MET A 299 -4.19 9.79 -11.93
N ALA A 300 -5.01 10.50 -11.16
CA ALA A 300 -4.96 11.94 -11.04
C ALA A 300 -4.52 12.37 -9.63
N LYS A 301 -3.87 13.52 -9.53
CA LYS A 301 -3.62 14.21 -8.27
C LYS A 301 -4.16 15.64 -8.36
N HIS A 302 -4.83 16.06 -7.30
CA HIS A 302 -5.53 17.34 -7.23
C HIS A 302 -4.84 18.31 -6.27
N VAL A 303 -4.73 19.57 -6.69
CA VAL A 303 -4.22 20.69 -5.89
C VAL A 303 -5.26 21.81 -5.89
N PRO A 304 -6.11 21.91 -4.85
CA PRO A 304 -7.08 23.00 -4.74
C PRO A 304 -6.37 24.32 -4.40
N CYS A 305 -6.84 25.39 -5.01
CA CYS A 305 -6.28 26.74 -4.88
C CYS A 305 -7.40 27.72 -4.53
N TYR A 306 -7.22 28.49 -3.46
CA TYR A 306 -8.18 29.50 -3.01
C TYR A 306 -7.56 30.87 -3.17
N ILE A 307 -8.06 31.64 -4.14
CA ILE A 307 -7.46 32.89 -4.58
C ILE A 307 -8.33 34.07 -4.15
N THR A 308 -7.72 35.08 -3.54
CA THR A 308 -8.34 36.35 -3.18
C THR A 308 -7.76 37.48 -4.03
N ILE A 309 -8.59 38.39 -4.52
CA ILE A 309 -8.13 39.53 -5.32
C ILE A 309 -8.79 40.81 -4.80
N ASN A 310 -7.98 41.77 -4.33
CA ASN A 310 -8.44 43.02 -3.72
C ASN A 310 -8.80 44.12 -4.74
N ALA A 311 -8.96 43.75 -6.02
CA ALA A 311 -9.33 44.65 -7.10
C ALA A 311 -10.78 44.43 -7.54
N LYS A 312 -11.38 45.45 -8.15
CA LYS A 312 -12.72 45.32 -8.76
C LYS A 312 -12.65 44.43 -10.00
N GLU A 313 -13.67 43.61 -10.19
CA GLU A 313 -13.84 42.68 -11.33
C GLU A 313 -13.49 43.30 -12.69
N LYS A 314 -14.06 44.47 -13.02
CA LYS A 314 -13.82 45.17 -14.30
C LYS A 314 -12.33 45.45 -14.58
N LYS A 315 -11.53 45.67 -13.53
CA LYS A 315 -10.09 45.92 -13.65
C LYS A 315 -9.32 44.62 -13.90
N MET A 316 -9.82 43.50 -13.37
CA MET A 316 -9.17 42.20 -13.45
C MET A 316 -9.55 41.41 -14.71
N GLN A 317 -10.58 41.83 -15.44
CA GLN A 317 -11.01 41.15 -16.66
C GLN A 317 -9.83 41.01 -17.64
N ASN A 318 -9.62 39.78 -18.13
CA ASN A 318 -8.51 39.38 -19.00
C ASN A 318 -7.12 39.61 -18.42
N THR A 319 -6.98 39.68 -17.09
CA THR A 319 -5.69 39.84 -16.41
C THR A 319 -5.18 38.50 -15.87
N PRO A 320 -3.91 38.12 -16.07
CA PRO A 320 -3.31 36.95 -15.44
C PRO A 320 -3.41 37.03 -13.90
N ILE A 321 -3.83 35.96 -13.23
CA ILE A 321 -3.98 35.93 -11.77
C ILE A 321 -3.18 34.83 -11.09
N MET A 322 -2.79 33.78 -11.83
CA MET A 322 -1.95 32.71 -11.32
C MET A 322 -1.07 32.16 -12.44
N GLU A 323 0.17 31.83 -12.14
CA GLU A 323 1.00 30.95 -12.96
C GLU A 323 1.20 29.62 -12.24
N VAL A 324 1.04 28.53 -12.97
CA VAL A 324 1.29 27.17 -12.50
C VAL A 324 2.51 26.65 -13.26
N HIS A 325 3.53 26.28 -12.51
CA HIS A 325 4.74 25.67 -13.04
C HIS A 325 4.87 24.26 -12.45
N VAL A 326 4.98 23.25 -13.31
CA VAL A 326 5.14 21.86 -12.89
C VAL A 326 6.44 21.33 -13.48
N THR A 327 7.34 20.85 -12.63
CA THR A 327 8.52 20.08 -13.07
C THR A 327 8.38 18.65 -12.63
N TYR A 328 8.76 17.70 -13.48
CA TYR A 328 8.68 16.27 -13.17
C TYR A 328 9.70 15.46 -13.97
N ARG A 329 9.81 14.18 -13.64
CA ARG A 329 10.54 13.18 -14.41
C ARG A 329 9.56 12.23 -15.08
N ASP A 330 9.72 12.04 -16.39
CA ASP A 330 8.90 11.09 -17.14
C ASP A 330 9.34 9.64 -16.90
N TYR A 331 8.75 8.72 -17.65
CA TYR A 331 9.06 7.29 -17.59
C TYR A 331 10.36 6.87 -18.26
N ASN A 332 11.10 7.80 -18.85
CA ASN A 332 12.51 7.60 -19.18
C ASN A 332 13.39 8.34 -18.16
N ASN A 333 12.80 8.72 -17.01
CA ASN A 333 13.39 9.54 -15.95
C ASN A 333 14.05 10.83 -16.47
N ALA A 334 13.56 11.33 -17.61
CA ALA A 334 14.00 12.58 -18.22
C ALA A 334 13.24 13.75 -17.58
N PRO A 335 13.93 14.86 -17.26
CA PRO A 335 13.28 16.04 -16.71
C PRO A 335 12.35 16.68 -17.75
N ARG A 336 11.17 17.07 -17.29
CA ARG A 336 10.12 17.73 -18.06
C ARG A 336 9.58 18.90 -17.26
N GLU A 337 9.06 19.90 -17.98
CA GLU A 337 8.34 21.02 -17.38
C GLU A 337 7.03 21.27 -18.12
N LEU A 338 6.03 21.77 -17.39
CA LEU A 338 4.76 22.29 -17.90
C LEU A 338 4.54 23.65 -17.27
N ARG A 339 4.07 24.62 -18.06
CA ARG A 339 3.67 25.94 -17.58
C ARG A 339 2.30 26.30 -18.08
N LEU A 340 1.51 26.89 -17.19
CA LEU A 340 0.16 27.35 -17.47
C LEU A 340 -0.08 28.70 -16.77
N THR A 341 -0.40 29.72 -17.54
CA THR A 341 -0.84 31.02 -16.98
C THR A 341 -2.35 31.12 -17.00
N ILE A 342 -2.95 31.37 -15.84
CA ILE A 342 -4.40 31.45 -15.60
C ILE A 342 -4.83 32.91 -15.63
N THR A 343 -5.68 33.23 -16.61
CA THR A 343 -6.24 34.58 -16.79
C THR A 343 -7.64 34.70 -16.19
N PHE A 344 -7.89 35.75 -15.40
CA PHE A 344 -9.20 36.04 -14.83
C PHE A 344 -10.19 36.50 -15.89
N ILE A 345 -11.33 35.81 -15.96
CA ILE A 345 -12.40 36.10 -16.89
C ILE A 345 -13.72 35.78 -16.18
N ASN A 346 -14.56 36.80 -15.95
CA ASN A 346 -15.87 36.58 -15.35
C ASN A 346 -16.95 36.47 -16.44
N VAL A 347 -17.44 35.24 -16.66
CA VAL A 347 -18.59 34.97 -17.54
C VAL A 347 -19.48 33.92 -16.89
N THR A 348 -20.78 34.19 -16.88
CA THR A 348 -21.80 33.32 -16.30
C THR A 348 -22.18 32.19 -17.24
N LEU A 349 -22.66 31.06 -16.69
CA LEU A 349 -23.22 29.97 -17.49
C LEU A 349 -24.42 30.43 -18.34
N ALA A 350 -25.22 31.37 -17.83
CA ALA A 350 -26.37 31.91 -18.57
C ALA A 350 -25.92 32.68 -19.82
N GLU A 351 -24.86 33.49 -19.72
CA GLU A 351 -24.28 34.20 -20.87
C GLU A 351 -23.69 33.23 -21.89
N LEU A 352 -22.97 32.19 -21.45
CA LEU A 352 -22.44 31.16 -22.35
C LEU A 352 -23.56 30.41 -23.08
N ARG A 353 -24.62 29.99 -22.35
CA ARG A 353 -25.79 29.33 -22.95
C ARG A 353 -26.50 30.25 -23.95
N LYS A 354 -26.57 31.55 -23.68
CA LYS A 354 -27.15 32.55 -24.61
C LYS A 354 -26.30 32.70 -25.87
N LYS A 355 -24.97 32.85 -25.71
CA LYS A 355 -24.02 32.90 -26.84
C LYS A 355 -24.11 31.65 -27.70
N PHE A 356 -24.12 30.47 -27.09
CA PHE A 356 -24.20 29.20 -27.83
C PHE A 356 -25.51 29.06 -28.63
N LYS A 357 -26.64 29.45 -28.04
CA LYS A 357 -27.93 29.51 -28.77
C LYS A 357 -27.88 30.47 -29.97
N GLN A 358 -27.11 31.55 -29.88
CA GLN A 358 -26.95 32.55 -30.94
C GLN A 358 -25.89 32.16 -32.00
N GLN A 359 -24.87 31.37 -31.63
CA GLN A 359 -23.74 30.93 -32.48
C GLN A 359 -24.06 29.74 -33.41
N THR A 360 -25.33 29.35 -33.56
CA THR A 360 -25.74 28.40 -34.63
C THR A 360 -25.62 29.00 -36.04
N LYS A 361 -25.25 30.29 -36.17
CA LYS A 361 -24.78 30.91 -37.41
C LYS A 361 -23.47 31.68 -37.17
N SER A 362 -22.38 31.10 -37.67
CA SER A 362 -21.01 31.64 -37.79
C SER A 362 -20.15 31.74 -36.52
N GLN A 363 -18.88 31.43 -36.74
CA GLN A 363 -17.77 31.24 -35.81
C GLN A 363 -17.34 32.55 -35.15
N ASP A 364 -17.30 32.55 -33.82
CA ASP A 364 -16.44 33.41 -33.02
C ASP A 364 -15.93 32.59 -31.83
N ASN A 365 -14.66 32.20 -31.89
CA ASN A 365 -13.95 31.42 -30.87
C ASN A 365 -13.50 32.35 -29.74
N THR A 366 -14.27 32.47 -28.64
CA THR A 366 -13.79 33.21 -27.47
C THR A 366 -14.52 32.85 -26.15
N LEU A 367 -14.19 31.69 -25.56
CA LEU A 367 -13.81 31.46 -24.15
C LEU A 367 -13.68 29.95 -23.87
N ILE A 368 -12.57 29.50 -23.29
CA ILE A 368 -12.34 28.08 -22.98
C ILE A 368 -12.02 27.98 -21.49
N ALA A 369 -12.81 27.24 -20.71
CA ALA A 369 -12.28 26.64 -19.49
C ALA A 369 -11.26 25.61 -19.97
N TYR A 370 -9.99 25.84 -19.67
CA TYR A 370 -8.91 25.04 -20.22
C TYR A 370 -9.06 23.57 -19.79
N MET A 371 -9.36 22.71 -20.76
CA MET A 371 -9.17 21.26 -20.71
C MET A 371 -8.12 20.94 -21.77
N ASP A 372 -7.18 20.07 -21.41
CA ASP A 372 -6.06 19.52 -22.16
C ASP A 372 -6.08 19.61 -23.71
N SER A 373 -4.87 19.72 -24.26
CA SER A 373 -4.48 19.57 -25.66
C SER A 373 -4.97 18.31 -26.38
N ASN A 374 -5.40 17.24 -25.68
CA ASN A 374 -5.91 16.00 -26.28
C ASN A 374 -7.43 15.83 -26.26
N VAL A 375 -8.19 16.81 -25.76
CA VAL A 375 -9.66 16.75 -25.86
C VAL A 375 -10.08 17.07 -27.30
N PRO A 376 -10.89 16.21 -27.96
CA PRO A 376 -11.39 16.49 -29.30
C PRO A 376 -12.04 17.89 -29.36
N MET A 377 -11.78 18.64 -30.42
CA MET A 377 -12.34 19.98 -30.72
C MET A 377 -13.89 20.11 -30.63
N ALA A 378 -14.60 19.03 -30.32
CA ALA A 378 -16.06 18.91 -30.33
C ALA A 378 -16.77 19.31 -29.01
N ILE A 379 -16.05 19.71 -27.94
CA ILE A 379 -16.69 20.08 -26.66
C ILE A 379 -17.00 21.58 -26.57
N THR A 380 -18.25 21.92 -26.25
CA THR A 380 -18.73 23.32 -26.17
C THR A 380 -18.18 24.09 -24.95
N GLU A 381 -18.18 25.43 -25.02
CA GLU A 381 -17.79 26.29 -23.88
C GLU A 381 -18.69 26.07 -22.66
N VAL A 382 -19.97 25.78 -22.88
CA VAL A 382 -20.93 25.47 -21.82
C VAL A 382 -20.52 24.19 -21.09
N THR A 383 -20.26 23.11 -21.83
CA THR A 383 -19.86 21.82 -21.25
C THR A 383 -18.56 21.95 -20.45
N ARG A 384 -17.60 22.73 -20.93
CA ARG A 384 -16.34 23.01 -20.21
C ARG A 384 -16.57 23.72 -18.88
N ALA A 385 -17.43 24.74 -18.86
CA ALA A 385 -17.79 25.44 -17.63
C ALA A 385 -18.55 24.54 -16.65
N GLU A 386 -19.44 23.68 -17.15
CA GLU A 386 -20.13 22.67 -16.33
C GLU A 386 -19.16 21.63 -15.76
N THR A 387 -18.19 21.16 -16.55
CA THR A 387 -17.10 20.27 -16.06
C THR A 387 -16.28 20.94 -14.96
N ALA A 388 -15.92 22.22 -15.10
CA ALA A 388 -15.16 22.92 -14.07
C ALA A 388 -15.93 23.03 -12.74
N ILE A 389 -17.23 23.33 -12.81
CA ILE A 389 -18.11 23.36 -11.63
C ILE A 389 -18.21 21.97 -10.99
N ALA A 390 -18.41 20.94 -11.80
CA ALA A 390 -18.49 19.56 -11.34
C ALA A 390 -17.20 19.11 -10.65
N LYS A 391 -16.03 19.31 -11.28
CA LYS A 391 -14.72 18.92 -10.74
C LYS A 391 -14.37 19.64 -9.42
N ILE A 392 -14.64 20.94 -9.34
CA ILE A 392 -14.43 21.69 -8.08
C ILE A 392 -15.34 21.18 -6.96
N ALA A 393 -16.61 20.87 -7.27
CA ALA A 393 -17.54 20.32 -6.30
C ALA A 393 -17.12 18.91 -5.82
N GLN A 394 -16.69 18.05 -6.76
CA GLN A 394 -16.16 16.71 -6.45
C GLN A 394 -14.98 16.78 -5.47
N GLU A 395 -14.05 17.71 -5.70
CA GLU A 395 -12.88 17.88 -4.83
C GLU A 395 -13.25 18.50 -3.47
N GLU A 396 -14.19 19.44 -3.44
CA GLU A 396 -14.73 20.01 -2.20
C GLU A 396 -15.36 18.91 -1.33
N TRP A 397 -16.13 18.00 -1.91
CA TRP A 397 -16.72 16.87 -1.17
C TRP A 397 -15.68 15.87 -0.71
N ARG A 398 -14.72 15.51 -1.56
CA ARG A 398 -13.62 14.60 -1.19
C ARG A 398 -12.85 15.17 0.02
N THR A 399 -12.42 16.43 -0.05
CA THR A 399 -11.67 17.10 1.02
C THR A 399 -12.49 17.21 2.30
N THR A 400 -13.76 17.57 2.20
CA THR A 400 -14.65 17.67 3.37
C THR A 400 -14.87 16.29 4.01
N THR A 401 -15.12 15.25 3.22
CA THR A 401 -15.27 13.87 3.69
C THR A 401 -14.01 13.38 4.40
N VAL A 402 -12.82 13.57 3.82
CA VAL A 402 -11.54 13.22 4.45
C VAL A 402 -11.38 13.90 5.81
N ASN A 403 -11.60 15.21 5.86
CA ASN A 403 -11.49 15.98 7.11
C ASN A 403 -12.49 15.50 8.16
N THR A 404 -13.73 15.23 7.76
CA THR A 404 -14.77 14.73 8.65
C THR A 404 -14.45 13.33 9.16
N ILE A 405 -13.95 12.41 8.33
CA ILE A 405 -13.56 11.07 8.77
C ILE A 405 -12.40 11.16 9.77
N ASN A 406 -11.39 12.01 9.51
CA ASN A 406 -10.30 12.23 10.48
C ASN A 406 -10.82 12.77 11.82
N LYS A 407 -11.73 13.75 11.78
CA LYS A 407 -12.36 14.34 12.97
C LYS A 407 -13.22 13.34 13.73
N ALA A 408 -13.99 12.53 13.01
CA ALA A 408 -14.81 11.46 13.58
C ALA A 408 -13.93 10.38 14.23
N ALA A 409 -12.87 9.94 13.56
CA ALA A 409 -11.90 9.00 14.13
C ALA A 409 -11.27 9.54 15.43
N TYR A 410 -10.94 10.82 15.48
CA TYR A 410 -10.45 11.48 16.69
C TYR A 410 -11.48 11.46 17.83
N TYR A 411 -12.75 11.82 17.57
CA TYR A 411 -13.78 11.72 18.61
C TYR A 411 -14.07 10.28 19.04
N PHE A 412 -14.09 9.34 18.09
CA PHE A 412 -14.24 7.93 18.39
C PHE A 412 -13.12 7.41 19.29
N ASP A 413 -11.88 7.87 19.08
CA ASP A 413 -10.73 7.54 19.92
C ASP A 413 -10.88 8.02 21.37
N LEU A 414 -11.51 9.18 21.55
CA LEU A 414 -11.84 9.75 22.85
C LEU A 414 -13.11 9.17 23.50
N ASP A 415 -13.72 8.14 22.91
CA ASP A 415 -15.03 7.57 23.29
C ASP A 415 -16.19 8.59 23.21
N GLU A 416 -16.00 9.69 22.47
CA GLU A 416 -17.01 10.73 22.21
C GLU A 416 -17.91 10.34 21.02
N ILE A 417 -18.57 9.19 21.13
CA ILE A 417 -19.34 8.55 20.04
C ILE A 417 -20.42 9.46 19.46
N ILE A 418 -21.09 10.27 20.29
CA ILE A 418 -22.12 11.21 19.84
C ILE A 418 -21.50 12.29 18.95
N MET A 419 -20.37 12.88 19.35
CA MET A 419 -19.67 13.89 18.57
C MET A 419 -19.17 13.32 17.25
N SER A 420 -18.65 12.09 17.27
CA SER A 420 -18.22 11.36 16.07
C SER A 420 -19.37 11.18 15.06
N LYS A 421 -20.55 10.73 15.53
CA LYS A 421 -21.73 10.54 14.66
C LYS A 421 -22.28 11.87 14.14
N ASN A 422 -22.35 12.89 14.99
CA ASN A 422 -22.85 14.21 14.61
C ASN A 422 -21.99 14.84 13.51
N ALA A 423 -20.66 14.78 13.63
CA ALA A 423 -19.75 15.31 12.61
C ALA A 423 -20.00 14.66 11.23
N ILE A 424 -20.24 13.35 11.20
CA ILE A 424 -20.55 12.62 9.97
C ILE A 424 -21.92 13.00 9.42
N GLN A 425 -22.95 13.08 10.27
CA GLN A 425 -24.31 13.42 9.83
C GLN A 425 -24.38 14.84 9.26
N GLU A 426 -23.79 15.82 9.96
CA GLU A 426 -23.74 17.22 9.51
C GLU A 426 -23.07 17.35 8.13
N THR A 427 -21.97 16.61 7.92
CA THR A 427 -21.27 16.60 6.63
C THR A 427 -22.09 15.90 5.55
N THR A 428 -22.80 14.83 5.89
CA THR A 428 -23.67 14.10 4.97
C THR A 428 -24.79 15.00 4.46
N ASP A 429 -25.46 15.71 5.37
CA ASP A 429 -26.52 16.66 5.05
C ASP A 429 -26.00 17.81 4.18
N TYR A 430 -24.80 18.32 4.49
CA TYR A 430 -24.11 19.31 3.67
C TYR A 430 -23.86 18.82 2.24
N ILE A 431 -23.32 17.61 2.06
CA ILE A 431 -23.04 17.06 0.73
C ILE A 431 -24.35 16.84 -0.04
N VAL A 432 -25.40 16.32 0.59
CA VAL A 432 -26.72 16.12 -0.04
C VAL A 432 -27.32 17.45 -0.53
N GLN A 433 -27.29 18.48 0.32
CA GLN A 433 -27.74 19.82 -0.05
C GLN A 433 -26.91 20.35 -1.22
N ARG A 434 -25.59 20.28 -1.12
CA ARG A 434 -24.68 20.86 -2.11
C ARG A 434 -24.75 20.13 -3.45
N LYS A 435 -24.90 18.80 -3.44
CA LYS A 435 -25.18 17.97 -4.62
C LYS A 435 -26.42 18.48 -5.34
N THR A 436 -27.51 18.72 -4.61
CA THR A 436 -28.77 19.23 -5.16
C THR A 436 -28.57 20.59 -5.82
N GLU A 437 -27.90 21.52 -5.14
CA GLU A 437 -27.60 22.85 -5.67
C GLU A 437 -26.77 22.80 -6.96
N VAL A 438 -25.68 22.03 -6.97
CA VAL A 438 -24.80 21.93 -8.15
C VAL A 438 -25.52 21.24 -9.31
N ASN A 439 -26.34 20.21 -9.04
CA ASN A 439 -27.11 19.51 -10.07
C ASN A 439 -28.14 20.41 -10.79
N THR A 440 -28.51 21.55 -10.22
CA THR A 440 -29.39 22.52 -10.92
C THR A 440 -28.69 23.26 -12.06
N VAL A 441 -27.35 23.30 -12.07
CA VAL A 441 -26.58 24.09 -13.04
C VAL A 441 -25.74 23.27 -14.01
N VAL A 442 -25.44 22.00 -13.72
CA VAL A 442 -24.69 21.10 -14.61
C VAL A 442 -25.63 20.14 -15.36
N THR A 443 -25.23 19.69 -16.55
CA THR A 443 -26.02 18.76 -17.36
C THR A 443 -25.16 17.66 -17.99
N GLY A 444 -25.78 16.61 -18.52
CA GLY A 444 -25.08 15.55 -19.28
C GLY A 444 -23.99 14.84 -18.47
N LYS A 445 -22.84 14.58 -19.11
CA LYS A 445 -21.71 13.84 -18.50
C LYS A 445 -21.17 14.51 -17.20
N PRO A 446 -20.95 15.83 -17.13
CA PRO A 446 -20.58 16.49 -15.88
C PRO A 446 -21.53 16.22 -14.71
N ALA A 447 -22.85 16.22 -14.96
CA ALA A 447 -23.86 15.98 -13.92
C ALA A 447 -23.80 14.54 -13.38
N VAL A 448 -23.68 13.56 -14.28
CA VAL A 448 -23.58 12.13 -13.90
C VAL A 448 -22.35 11.88 -13.03
N LEU A 449 -21.16 12.25 -13.52
CA LEU A 449 -19.90 12.03 -12.79
C LEU A 449 -19.86 12.73 -11.43
N MET A 450 -20.42 13.94 -11.36
CA MET A 450 -20.54 14.69 -10.12
C MET A 450 -21.45 13.96 -9.13
N CYS A 451 -22.63 13.51 -9.58
CA CYS A 451 -23.58 12.80 -8.72
C CYS A 451 -23.00 11.49 -8.20
N ASP A 452 -22.38 10.69 -9.06
CA ASP A 452 -21.75 9.42 -8.68
C ASP A 452 -20.69 9.64 -7.58
N ARG A 453 -19.86 10.68 -7.74
CA ARG A 453 -18.84 11.01 -6.74
C ARG A 453 -19.44 11.46 -5.40
N ALA A 454 -20.50 12.27 -5.42
CA ALA A 454 -21.21 12.65 -4.19
C ALA A 454 -21.79 11.42 -3.48
N ASP A 455 -22.43 10.52 -4.23
CA ASP A 455 -23.04 9.30 -3.68
C ASP A 455 -21.98 8.39 -3.06
N SER A 456 -20.83 8.20 -3.69
CA SER A 456 -19.72 7.46 -3.09
C SER A 456 -19.20 8.09 -1.79
N MET A 457 -19.16 9.43 -1.69
CA MET A 457 -18.74 10.09 -0.44
C MET A 457 -19.79 9.92 0.67
N ILE A 458 -21.09 10.00 0.33
CA ILE A 458 -22.19 9.77 1.26
C ILE A 458 -22.17 8.31 1.75
N GLU A 459 -21.94 7.35 0.86
CA GLU A 459 -21.83 5.94 1.20
C GLU A 459 -20.65 5.66 2.14
N ALA A 460 -19.48 6.25 1.86
CA ALA A 460 -18.32 6.15 2.74
C ALA A 460 -18.60 6.73 4.15
N LEU A 461 -19.28 7.87 4.24
CA LEU A 461 -19.72 8.47 5.51
C LEU A 461 -20.73 7.57 6.24
N GLY A 462 -21.72 7.02 5.53
CA GLY A 462 -22.67 6.06 6.10
C GLY A 462 -21.99 4.77 6.59
N HIS A 463 -20.94 4.32 5.91
CA HIS A 463 -20.11 3.21 6.39
C HIS A 463 -19.39 3.56 7.69
N CYS A 464 -18.83 4.78 7.80
CA CYS A 464 -18.22 5.24 9.05
C CYS A 464 -19.22 5.22 10.22
N LEU A 465 -20.49 5.62 10.01
CA LEU A 465 -21.54 5.49 11.04
C LEU A 465 -21.77 4.04 11.47
N THR A 466 -21.72 3.11 10.51
CA THR A 466 -21.84 1.66 10.77
C THR A 466 -20.66 1.17 11.62
N VAL A 467 -19.44 1.55 11.26
CA VAL A 467 -18.21 1.23 11.99
C VAL A 467 -18.26 1.77 13.42
N ILE A 468 -18.63 3.04 13.59
CA ILE A 468 -18.79 3.67 14.91
C ILE A 468 -19.88 2.98 15.73
N GLY A 469 -20.99 2.59 15.09
CA GLY A 469 -22.11 1.91 15.74
C GLY A 469 -21.77 0.50 16.21
N ALA A 470 -20.92 -0.22 15.47
CA ALA A 470 -20.41 -1.53 15.86
C ALA A 470 -19.45 -1.44 17.06
N GLY A 471 -18.71 -0.33 17.18
CA GLY A 471 -17.70 -0.13 18.22
C GLY A 471 -16.46 -1.03 18.01
N GLY A 472 -15.68 -1.19 19.07
CA GLY A 472 -14.47 -2.03 19.03
C GLY A 472 -13.19 -1.26 18.68
N SER A 473 -12.05 -1.94 18.84
CA SER A 473 -10.72 -1.34 18.69
C SER A 473 -10.36 -1.00 17.25
N GLU A 474 -10.98 -1.66 16.27
CA GLU A 474 -10.68 -1.56 14.81
C GLU A 474 -11.35 -0.38 14.09
N GLY A 475 -12.32 0.28 14.73
CA GLY A 475 -13.12 1.32 14.07
C GLY A 475 -12.28 2.53 13.67
N TRP A 476 -11.28 2.86 14.47
CA TRP A 476 -10.32 3.92 14.18
C TRP A 476 -9.48 3.62 12.94
N GLN A 477 -8.93 2.40 12.83
CA GLN A 477 -8.05 1.97 11.75
C GLN A 477 -8.79 1.97 10.43
N THR A 478 -10.05 1.50 10.45
CA THR A 478 -10.94 1.54 9.28
C THR A 478 -11.11 2.98 8.80
N MET A 479 -11.53 3.90 9.67
CA MET A 479 -11.73 5.30 9.32
C MET A 479 -10.44 5.99 8.84
N LYS A 480 -9.30 5.76 9.48
CA LYS A 480 -8.03 6.38 9.09
C LYS A 480 -7.48 5.84 7.77
N THR A 481 -7.64 4.54 7.52
CA THR A 481 -7.28 3.92 6.23
C THR A 481 -8.17 4.45 5.11
N MET A 482 -9.50 4.54 5.34
CA MET A 482 -10.44 5.17 4.40
C MET A 482 -10.06 6.62 4.11
N SER A 483 -9.83 7.42 5.15
CA SER A 483 -9.45 8.82 5.05
C SER A 483 -8.16 8.99 4.24
N SER A 484 -7.13 8.20 4.55
CA SER A 484 -5.87 8.21 3.81
C SER A 484 -6.04 7.85 2.33
N SER A 485 -6.87 6.85 2.05
CA SER A 485 -7.12 6.35 0.69
C SER A 485 -7.88 7.37 -0.14
N LEU A 486 -8.90 8.01 0.45
CA LEU A 486 -9.60 9.14 -0.16
C LEU A 486 -8.71 10.37 -0.34
N ALA A 487 -7.85 10.67 0.64
CA ALA A 487 -6.92 11.80 0.61
C ALA A 487 -5.92 11.69 -0.55
N ASN A 488 -5.43 10.47 -0.80
CA ASN A 488 -4.41 10.20 -1.80
C ASN A 488 -4.95 9.70 -3.14
N GLU A 489 -6.26 9.45 -3.21
CA GLU A 489 -6.98 8.84 -4.34
C GLU A 489 -6.32 7.55 -4.82
N SER A 490 -5.84 6.77 -3.87
CA SER A 490 -5.12 5.52 -4.08
C SER A 490 -5.89 4.35 -3.46
N PRO A 491 -5.76 3.13 -3.97
CA PRO A 491 -6.40 1.94 -3.41
C PRO A 491 -6.13 1.80 -1.90
N ALA A 492 -7.14 1.30 -1.20
CA ALA A 492 -6.98 0.75 0.14
C ALA A 492 -6.88 -0.78 0.08
N THR A 493 -6.50 -1.35 1.21
CA THR A 493 -6.53 -2.79 1.49
C THR A 493 -7.97 -3.29 1.65
N GLY A 494 -8.22 -4.60 1.54
CA GLY A 494 -9.39 -5.34 2.04
C GLY A 494 -10.78 -4.67 1.96
N LYS A 495 -11.65 -5.03 2.91
CA LYS A 495 -13.02 -4.50 3.04
C LYS A 495 -13.08 -3.18 3.82
N ILE A 496 -12.19 -2.25 3.47
CA ILE A 496 -12.10 -0.93 4.13
C ILE A 496 -13.27 -0.02 3.74
N PHE A 497 -13.83 -0.25 2.55
CA PHE A 497 -14.98 0.48 2.05
C PHE A 497 -16.18 -0.46 1.84
N PRO A 498 -17.42 0.05 1.84
CA PRO A 498 -18.61 -0.75 1.60
C PRO A 498 -18.71 -1.23 0.14
N GLY A 499 -19.18 -2.47 -0.06
CA GLY A 499 -19.46 -3.00 -1.40
C GLY A 499 -18.23 -3.06 -2.33
N GLU A 500 -18.39 -2.59 -3.55
CA GLU A 500 -17.32 -2.43 -4.55
C GLU A 500 -16.73 -1.00 -4.58
N ALA A 501 -17.26 -0.09 -3.76
CA ALA A 501 -16.79 1.28 -3.73
C ALA A 501 -15.35 1.31 -3.22
N ARG A 502 -14.36 1.56 -4.08
CA ARG A 502 -12.97 1.81 -3.69
C ARG A 502 -12.49 3.07 -4.37
N PRO A 503 -11.61 3.87 -3.74
CA PRO A 503 -10.88 4.92 -4.44
C PRO A 503 -10.15 4.32 -5.64
N PHE A 504 -9.91 5.15 -6.66
CA PHE A 504 -9.45 4.68 -7.96
C PHE A 504 -8.19 3.82 -7.83
N ALA A 505 -8.31 2.59 -8.31
CA ALA A 505 -7.21 1.67 -8.50
C ALA A 505 -6.88 1.67 -10.00
N PRO A 506 -5.61 1.90 -10.40
CA PRO A 506 -5.24 1.82 -11.80
C PRO A 506 -5.70 0.50 -12.44
N PRO A 507 -6.34 0.50 -13.62
CA PRO A 507 -6.85 -0.73 -14.24
C PRO A 507 -5.77 -1.79 -14.45
N ALA A 508 -4.56 -1.37 -14.81
CA ALA A 508 -3.40 -2.26 -14.92
C ALA A 508 -3.04 -2.93 -13.59
N MET A 509 -3.11 -2.17 -12.49
CA MET A 509 -2.88 -2.70 -11.13
C MET A 509 -4.02 -3.62 -10.70
N GLU A 510 -5.28 -3.29 -10.96
CA GLU A 510 -6.42 -4.17 -10.64
C GLU A 510 -6.28 -5.52 -11.35
N ALA A 511 -5.98 -5.50 -12.65
CA ALA A 511 -5.76 -6.72 -13.43
C ALA A 511 -4.59 -7.56 -12.87
N GLU A 512 -3.50 -6.93 -12.44
CA GLU A 512 -2.36 -7.59 -11.81
C GLU A 512 -2.72 -8.20 -10.44
N LEU A 513 -3.45 -7.45 -9.61
CA LEU A 513 -3.94 -7.92 -8.30
C LEU A 513 -4.89 -9.11 -8.46
N GLU A 514 -5.83 -9.07 -9.42
CA GLU A 514 -6.73 -10.19 -9.71
C GLU A 514 -5.99 -11.43 -10.19
N ASN A 515 -5.04 -11.27 -11.11
CA ASN A 515 -4.22 -12.37 -11.61
C ASN A 515 -3.40 -12.97 -10.49
N TYR A 516 -2.87 -12.13 -9.62
CA TYR A 516 -2.12 -12.57 -8.46
C TYR A 516 -3.00 -13.31 -7.44
N GLN A 517 -4.21 -12.82 -7.15
CA GLN A 517 -5.18 -13.51 -6.30
C GLN A 517 -5.46 -14.93 -6.82
N LYS A 518 -5.66 -15.09 -8.13
CA LYS A 518 -5.89 -16.41 -8.76
C LYS A 518 -4.73 -17.37 -8.54
N ILE A 519 -3.49 -16.88 -8.63
CA ILE A 519 -2.28 -17.68 -8.37
C ILE A 519 -2.22 -18.11 -6.89
N VAL A 520 -2.47 -17.17 -5.98
CA VAL A 520 -2.49 -17.44 -4.53
C VAL A 520 -3.56 -18.48 -4.19
N ASP A 521 -4.76 -18.35 -4.75
CA ASP A 521 -5.86 -19.29 -4.51
C ASP A 521 -5.55 -20.68 -5.04
N GLN A 522 -4.94 -20.80 -6.23
CA GLN A 522 -4.48 -22.07 -6.78
C GLN A 522 -3.43 -22.73 -5.88
N GLN A 523 -2.47 -21.97 -5.35
CA GLN A 523 -1.46 -22.48 -4.42
C GLN A 523 -2.10 -22.93 -3.09
N LYS A 524 -3.02 -22.15 -2.53
CA LYS A 524 -3.78 -22.51 -1.32
C LYS A 524 -4.59 -23.80 -1.55
N GLN A 525 -5.18 -23.99 -2.73
CA GLN A 525 -5.91 -25.21 -3.09
C GLN A 525 -4.97 -26.43 -3.22
N GLN A 526 -3.79 -26.27 -3.81
CA GLN A 526 -2.77 -27.32 -3.88
C GLN A 526 -2.25 -27.72 -2.49
N LEU A 527 -2.05 -26.75 -1.58
CA LEU A 527 -1.63 -27.01 -0.19
C LEU A 527 -2.73 -27.69 0.66
N LYS A 528 -4.01 -27.44 0.36
CA LYS A 528 -5.14 -28.15 1.00
C LYS A 528 -5.23 -29.62 0.57
N GLN A 529 -4.67 -29.99 -0.58
CA GLN A 529 -4.47 -31.38 -0.98
C GLN A 529 -3.22 -31.94 -0.29
N LYS A 530 -3.29 -32.18 1.03
CA LYS A 530 -2.23 -32.91 1.74
C LYS A 530 -2.02 -34.27 1.06
N PRO A 531 -0.77 -34.75 0.90
CA PRO A 531 -0.55 -36.15 0.59
C PRO A 531 -1.27 -37.02 1.63
N PRO A 532 -1.78 -38.21 1.26
CA PRO A 532 -2.52 -39.06 2.19
C PRO A 532 -1.71 -39.26 3.48
N PRO A 533 -2.36 -39.27 4.65
CA PRO A 533 -1.65 -39.43 5.92
C PRO A 533 -0.79 -40.68 5.85
N LYS A 534 0.50 -40.56 6.22
CA LYS A 534 1.42 -41.69 6.26
C LYS A 534 0.77 -42.85 7.03
N PRO A 535 0.84 -44.10 6.55
CA PRO A 535 0.26 -45.25 7.23
C PRO A 535 0.71 -45.31 8.68
N LYS A 536 -0.24 -45.45 9.62
CA LYS A 536 0.07 -45.56 11.05
C LYS A 536 0.50 -47.00 11.39
N THR A 537 1.62 -47.44 10.82
CA THR A 537 2.16 -48.80 10.95
C THR A 537 2.28 -49.27 12.40
N PHE A 538 2.60 -48.36 13.33
CA PHE A 538 2.80 -48.66 14.76
C PHE A 538 1.70 -48.09 15.67
N LYS A 539 0.50 -47.87 15.14
CA LYS A 539 -0.63 -47.34 15.93
C LYS A 539 -0.81 -48.11 17.24
N ASP A 540 -0.89 -47.36 18.34
CA ASP A 540 -1.08 -47.86 19.71
C ASP A 540 0.06 -48.73 20.27
N ARG A 541 1.21 -48.82 19.57
CA ARG A 541 2.40 -49.55 20.03
C ARG A 541 3.26 -48.70 20.94
N HIS A 542 3.77 -49.33 22.01
CA HIS A 542 4.79 -48.75 22.87
C HIS A 542 6.12 -49.43 22.55
N VAL A 543 7.10 -48.64 22.12
CA VAL A 543 8.38 -49.19 21.64
C VAL A 543 9.49 -48.72 22.56
N ALA A 544 10.10 -49.64 23.28
CA ALA A 544 11.33 -49.34 24.01
C ALA A 544 12.51 -49.44 23.04
N VAL A 545 13.32 -48.38 22.97
CA VAL A 545 14.56 -48.37 22.18
C VAL A 545 15.73 -48.51 23.14
N SER A 546 16.63 -49.44 22.86
CA SER A 546 17.77 -49.68 23.73
C SER A 546 18.74 -48.50 23.80
N GLU A 547 19.27 -48.28 25.00
CA GLU A 547 20.30 -47.27 25.30
C GLU A 547 21.69 -47.69 24.83
N LYS A 548 21.88 -48.96 24.46
CA LYS A 548 23.15 -49.48 23.91
C LYS A 548 23.30 -49.20 22.40
N LEU A 549 22.25 -48.72 21.74
CA LEU A 549 22.34 -48.19 20.37
C LEU A 549 23.05 -46.83 20.38
N SER A 550 23.64 -46.43 19.24
CA SER A 550 24.22 -45.08 19.12
C SER A 550 23.14 -43.99 19.32
N LYS A 551 23.49 -42.82 19.87
CA LYS A 551 22.53 -41.73 20.10
C LYS A 551 21.77 -41.35 18.82
N ALA A 552 22.48 -41.26 17.69
CA ALA A 552 21.89 -40.97 16.39
C ALA A 552 20.88 -42.04 15.93
N ALA A 553 21.17 -43.32 16.17
CA ALA A 553 20.23 -44.40 15.85
C ALA A 553 18.99 -44.36 16.77
N GLN A 554 19.18 -44.07 18.06
CA GLN A 554 18.07 -43.94 19.00
C GLN A 554 17.11 -42.79 18.62
N GLU A 555 17.63 -41.62 18.28
CA GLU A 555 16.82 -40.46 17.87
C GLU A 555 16.05 -40.77 16.58
N LYS A 556 16.76 -41.29 15.56
CA LYS A 556 16.16 -41.63 14.26
C LYS A 556 15.04 -42.67 14.38
N ILE A 557 15.23 -43.71 15.19
CA ILE A 557 14.22 -44.75 15.41
C ILE A 557 13.02 -44.18 16.17
N LYS A 558 13.24 -43.35 17.20
CA LYS A 558 12.16 -42.71 17.97
C LYS A 558 11.31 -41.80 17.09
N GLU A 559 11.94 -41.00 16.23
CA GLU A 559 11.25 -40.17 15.25
C GLU A 559 10.38 -41.00 14.30
N LEU A 560 10.93 -42.07 13.71
CA LEU A 560 10.20 -42.96 12.82
C LEU A 560 8.98 -43.63 13.50
N ILE A 561 9.13 -44.02 14.77
CA ILE A 561 8.03 -44.59 15.58
C ILE A 561 6.92 -43.56 15.79
N ILE A 562 7.27 -42.32 16.15
CA ILE A 562 6.30 -41.22 16.37
C ILE A 562 5.58 -40.89 15.07
N GLU A 563 6.33 -40.75 13.97
CA GLU A 563 5.82 -40.42 12.65
C GLU A 563 4.80 -41.46 12.13
N HIS A 564 4.99 -42.75 12.47
CA HIS A 564 4.10 -43.84 12.07
C HIS A 564 3.13 -44.29 13.19
N GLY A 565 2.86 -43.41 14.16
CA GLY A 565 1.76 -43.54 15.12
C GLY A 565 2.02 -44.38 16.37
N GLY A 566 3.27 -44.77 16.63
CA GLY A 566 3.70 -45.44 17.86
C GLY A 566 4.18 -44.46 18.92
N LYS A 567 4.43 -44.96 20.14
CA LYS A 567 4.96 -44.17 21.27
C LYS A 567 6.26 -44.78 21.77
N PRO A 568 7.39 -44.08 21.64
CA PRO A 568 8.62 -44.50 22.29
C PRO A 568 8.46 -44.46 23.80
N VAL A 569 8.89 -45.51 24.50
CA VAL A 569 8.84 -45.58 25.96
C VAL A 569 10.24 -45.81 26.54
N PRO A 570 10.56 -45.23 27.71
CA PRO A 570 11.89 -45.35 28.30
C PRO A 570 12.18 -46.77 28.81
N PHE A 571 11.15 -47.52 29.17
CA PHE A 571 11.25 -48.88 29.71
C PHE A 571 10.08 -49.77 29.28
N VAL A 572 10.33 -51.07 29.32
CA VAL A 572 9.39 -52.12 28.97
C VAL A 572 8.52 -52.44 30.20
N LYS A 573 7.19 -52.30 30.14
CA LYS A 573 6.27 -52.56 31.28
C LYS A 573 5.55 -53.92 31.15
N ARG A 574 5.32 -54.62 32.27
CA ARG A 574 4.57 -55.89 32.35
C ARG A 574 3.07 -55.66 32.07
N LYS A 575 2.49 -56.40 31.12
CA LYS A 575 1.06 -56.41 30.72
C LYS A 575 0.48 -55.15 30.04
N ALA A 576 1.09 -54.69 28.97
CA ALA A 576 0.32 -54.00 27.91
C ALA A 576 0.53 -54.75 26.59
N ALA A 577 -0.57 -55.14 25.93
CA ALA A 577 -0.60 -55.98 24.72
C ALA A 577 0.11 -55.37 23.48
N TYR A 578 0.83 -54.27 23.67
CA TYR A 578 1.34 -53.39 22.63
C TYR A 578 2.82 -53.00 22.79
N ASN A 579 3.53 -53.59 23.75
CA ASN A 579 4.94 -53.29 24.02
C ASN A 579 5.87 -54.13 23.13
N MET A 580 6.97 -53.54 22.63
CA MET A 580 8.11 -54.24 22.01
C MET A 580 9.43 -53.58 22.40
N LEU A 581 10.53 -54.33 22.36
CA LEU A 581 11.90 -53.84 22.56
C LEU A 581 12.67 -53.90 21.24
N VAL A 582 13.26 -52.78 20.83
CA VAL A 582 14.20 -52.69 19.71
C VAL A 582 15.62 -52.64 20.27
N CYS A 583 16.45 -53.62 19.93
CA CYS A 583 17.85 -53.66 20.32
C CYS A 583 18.74 -54.31 19.23
N SER A 584 20.07 -54.24 19.42
CA SER A 584 21.01 -54.90 18.52
C SER A 584 21.18 -56.39 18.86
N ARG A 585 21.62 -57.21 17.89
CA ARG A 585 21.91 -58.64 18.12
C ARG A 585 23.00 -58.85 19.16
N ALA A 586 24.02 -57.98 19.17
CA ALA A 586 25.11 -58.02 20.14
C ALA A 586 24.59 -57.83 21.57
N GLU A 587 23.68 -56.85 21.78
CA GLU A 587 23.08 -56.61 23.09
C GLU A 587 22.15 -57.74 23.54
N PHE A 588 21.38 -58.30 22.60
CA PHE A 588 20.53 -59.45 22.90
C PHE A 588 21.36 -60.63 23.45
N ASN A 589 22.51 -60.92 22.82
CA ASN A 589 23.41 -61.99 23.25
C ASN A 589 24.07 -61.70 24.61
N ASP A 590 24.34 -60.42 24.92
CA ASP A 590 24.93 -59.96 26.20
C ASP A 590 23.90 -59.96 27.36
N LYS A 591 22.62 -60.24 27.09
CA LYS A 591 21.53 -60.29 28.08
C LYS A 591 21.49 -59.05 28.98
N SER A 592 21.48 -57.87 28.36
CA SER A 592 21.33 -56.59 29.05
C SER A 592 20.11 -56.57 29.98
N VAL A 593 20.08 -55.65 30.96
CA VAL A 593 18.96 -55.55 31.92
C VAL A 593 17.61 -55.43 31.19
N LYS A 594 17.52 -54.58 30.15
CA LYS A 594 16.29 -54.42 29.35
C LYS A 594 15.92 -55.69 28.57
N VAL A 595 16.91 -56.45 28.09
CA VAL A 595 16.69 -57.74 27.40
C VAL A 595 16.18 -58.79 28.38
N ARG A 596 16.76 -58.90 29.57
CA ARG A 596 16.29 -59.79 30.64
C ARG A 596 14.87 -59.44 31.07
N ASP A 597 14.60 -58.17 31.31
CA ASP A 597 13.26 -57.68 31.64
C ASP A 597 12.27 -58.00 30.52
N ALA A 598 12.62 -57.78 29.26
CA ALA A 598 11.73 -58.09 28.14
C ALA A 598 11.46 -59.60 28.03
N LEU A 599 12.47 -60.46 28.23
CA LEU A 599 12.31 -61.93 28.24
C LEU A 599 11.42 -62.40 29.41
N GLU A 600 11.66 -61.92 30.63
CA GLU A 600 10.85 -62.25 31.81
C GLU A 600 9.39 -61.78 31.69
N ASN A 601 9.16 -60.73 30.90
CA ASN A 601 7.84 -60.17 30.65
C ASN A 601 7.19 -60.68 29.35
N GLN A 602 7.84 -61.63 28.64
CA GLN A 602 7.40 -62.20 27.35
C GLN A 602 7.13 -61.13 26.26
N ILE A 603 7.92 -60.06 26.26
CA ILE A 603 7.77 -58.94 25.32
C ILE A 603 8.62 -59.20 24.07
N PRO A 604 8.08 -58.99 22.85
CA PRO A 604 8.84 -59.19 21.62
C PRO A 604 10.10 -58.32 21.59
N ILE A 605 11.24 -58.96 21.28
CA ILE A 605 12.53 -58.31 21.09
C ILE A 605 12.90 -58.43 19.61
N VAL A 606 13.06 -57.29 18.94
CA VAL A 606 13.30 -57.20 17.50
C VAL A 606 14.52 -56.34 17.17
N SER A 607 15.09 -56.56 15.99
CA SER A 607 16.14 -55.70 15.45
C SER A 607 15.60 -54.34 14.97
N GLU A 608 16.51 -53.40 14.72
CA GLU A 608 16.19 -52.11 14.08
C GLU A 608 15.56 -52.28 12.69
N GLU A 609 15.97 -53.32 11.96
CA GLU A 609 15.45 -53.64 10.62
C GLU A 609 13.95 -53.88 10.60
N TYR A 610 13.38 -54.40 11.69
CA TYR A 610 11.94 -54.58 11.83
C TYR A 610 11.18 -53.25 11.69
N ILE A 611 11.71 -52.17 12.26
CA ILE A 611 11.08 -50.84 12.20
C ILE A 611 11.13 -50.31 10.77
N HIS A 612 12.29 -50.43 10.12
CA HIS A 612 12.48 -49.94 8.76
C HIS A 612 11.66 -50.72 7.72
N GLU A 613 11.65 -52.05 7.78
CA GLU A 613 10.92 -52.89 6.82
C GLU A 613 9.40 -52.87 7.07
N SER A 614 8.93 -52.74 8.31
CA SER A 614 7.50 -52.55 8.59
C SER A 614 6.98 -51.21 8.05
N ILE A 615 7.80 -50.15 8.13
CA ILE A 615 7.46 -48.85 7.53
C ILE A 615 7.41 -48.97 6.01
N LYS A 616 8.43 -49.58 5.40
CA LYS A 616 8.56 -49.75 3.95
C LYS A 616 7.42 -50.58 3.35
N GLN A 617 6.90 -51.56 4.08
CA GLN A 617 5.75 -52.38 3.66
C GLN A 617 4.40 -51.86 4.15
N GLU A 618 4.39 -50.71 4.84
CA GLU A 618 3.20 -50.03 5.37
C GLU A 618 2.31 -50.90 6.28
N LYS A 619 2.88 -51.93 6.90
CA LYS A 619 2.19 -52.88 7.80
C LYS A 619 3.15 -53.42 8.85
N MET A 620 2.65 -53.78 10.03
CA MET A 620 3.46 -54.56 10.97
C MET A 620 3.77 -55.93 10.37
N LEU A 621 5.06 -56.23 10.28
CA LEU A 621 5.53 -57.54 9.85
C LEU A 621 5.38 -58.56 10.99
N ASP A 622 5.41 -59.86 10.66
CA ASP A 622 5.45 -60.88 11.71
C ASP A 622 6.78 -60.76 12.46
N PHE A 623 6.70 -60.62 13.78
CA PHE A 623 7.87 -60.54 14.64
C PHE A 623 8.79 -61.75 14.47
N ARG A 624 8.28 -62.92 14.08
CA ARG A 624 9.09 -64.16 13.96
C ARG A 624 10.30 -64.02 13.05
N ASP A 625 10.18 -63.24 11.99
CA ASP A 625 11.24 -63.08 10.98
C ASP A 625 12.35 -62.10 11.42
N TYR A 626 12.08 -61.33 12.48
CA TYR A 626 12.98 -60.28 12.99
C TYR A 626 13.29 -60.43 14.48
N ARG A 627 12.82 -61.52 15.09
CA ARG A 627 13.04 -61.83 16.50
C ARG A 627 14.52 -62.09 16.72
N LEU A 628 15.05 -61.50 17.78
CA LEU A 628 16.41 -61.80 18.20
C LEU A 628 16.51 -63.11 19.03
N ILE A 629 15.36 -63.69 19.37
CA ILE A 629 15.18 -64.95 20.13
C ILE A 629 15.30 -66.16 19.22
#